data_AF-A0A7J7FLM9-F1
#
_entry.id   AF-A0A7J7FLM9-F1
#
_cell.length_a   1.000
_cell.length_b   1.000
_cell.length_c   1.000
_cell.angle_alpha   90.00
_cell.angle_beta   90.00
_cell.angle_gamma   90.00
#
_symmetry.space_group_name_H-M   'P 1'
#
loop_
_entity.id
_entity.type
_entity.pdbx_description
1 polymer ?
#
loop_
_entity_poly.entity_id
_entity_poly.type
_entity_poly.pdbx_seq_one_letter_code
_entity_poly.pdbx_strand_id
1 'polypeptide(L)'
;MVNACKRTVLLKGLEPISDYHFSMVKSLLADDLKLTTKTQKEYNKIQIADLMAVKFQGAACVVKLIELYKHIGELKELVKILKNEKLKVAMKMRKKVLTPLERRSQEAAGAATPAPTTSGDLTSERAEETLVAQKRKNTTKENTGTKRNKVTREQIQPILQ
;
A
#
# COMPACT_ATOMS: atom_id res chain seq x y z
N MET A 1 0.67 -13.17 -15.64
CA MET A 1 0.95 -12.05 -14.71
C MET A 1 -0.36 -11.55 -14.13
N VAL A 2 -0.64 -11.78 -12.84
CA VAL A 2 -1.88 -11.27 -12.23
C VAL A 2 -1.87 -9.74 -12.31
N ASN A 3 -2.87 -9.17 -12.99
CA ASN A 3 -2.97 -7.72 -13.19
C ASN A 3 -3.06 -7.03 -11.82
N ALA A 4 -2.20 -6.02 -11.58
CA ALA A 4 -2.23 -5.21 -10.37
C ALA A 4 -3.63 -4.60 -10.12
N CYS A 5 -4.35 -4.27 -11.19
CA CYS A 5 -5.74 -3.81 -11.14
C CYS A 5 -6.68 -4.88 -10.57
N LYS A 6 -6.63 -6.13 -11.05
CA LYS A 6 -7.46 -7.24 -10.53
C LYS A 6 -7.26 -7.40 -9.02
N ARG A 7 -6.00 -7.37 -8.57
CA ARG A 7 -5.67 -7.49 -7.13
C ARG A 7 -6.29 -6.37 -6.31
N THR A 8 -6.20 -5.12 -6.76
CA THR A 8 -6.78 -3.97 -6.07
C THR A 8 -8.30 -4.05 -6.04
N VAL A 9 -8.95 -4.32 -7.17
CA VAL A 9 -10.41 -4.44 -7.26
C VAL A 9 -10.93 -5.54 -6.33
N LEU A 10 -10.32 -6.72 -6.38
CA LEU A 10 -10.77 -7.83 -5.55
C LEU A 10 -10.52 -7.55 -4.06
N LEU A 11 -9.25 -7.35 -3.66
CA LEU A 11 -8.86 -7.33 -2.25
C LEU A 11 -9.22 -6.05 -1.51
N LYS A 12 -9.41 -4.94 -2.21
CA LYS A 12 -9.67 -3.63 -1.60
C LYS A 12 -11.01 -3.02 -2.02
N GLY A 13 -11.67 -3.61 -3.00
CA GLY A 13 -12.93 -3.11 -3.55
C GLY A 13 -14.12 -4.03 -3.29
N LEU A 14 -14.00 -5.31 -3.65
CA LEU A 14 -15.11 -6.26 -3.64
C LEU A 14 -15.10 -7.20 -2.42
N GLU A 15 -13.94 -7.60 -1.92
CA GLU A 15 -13.84 -8.47 -0.75
C GLU A 15 -14.49 -7.84 0.51
N PRO A 16 -14.24 -6.56 0.86
CA PRO A 16 -14.71 -5.98 2.12
C PRO A 16 -16.21 -5.64 2.15
N ILE A 17 -16.91 -5.69 1.01
CA ILE A 17 -18.31 -5.29 0.93
C ILE A 17 -19.25 -6.44 1.26
N SER A 18 -20.41 -6.11 1.84
CA SER A 18 -21.49 -7.07 2.11
C SER A 18 -22.08 -7.65 0.84
N ASP A 19 -22.80 -8.76 0.96
CA ASP A 19 -23.50 -9.39 -0.18
C ASP A 19 -24.58 -8.48 -0.76
N TYR A 20 -25.21 -7.65 0.07
CA TYR A 20 -26.15 -6.62 -0.37
C TYR A 20 -25.47 -5.60 -1.29
N HIS A 21 -24.37 -5.00 -0.84
CA HIS A 21 -23.63 -4.05 -1.67
C HIS A 21 -23.05 -4.72 -2.91
N PHE A 22 -22.59 -5.97 -2.79
CA PHE A 22 -22.06 -6.69 -3.95
C PHE A 22 -23.14 -6.95 -4.99
N SER A 23 -24.36 -7.27 -4.57
CA SER A 23 -25.52 -7.40 -5.46
C SER A 23 -25.84 -6.07 -6.16
N MET A 24 -25.83 -4.96 -5.42
CA MET A 24 -26.01 -3.63 -5.99
C MET A 24 -24.91 -3.27 -7.00
N VAL A 25 -23.64 -3.60 -6.71
CA VAL A 25 -22.52 -3.41 -7.64
C VAL A 25 -22.71 -4.22 -8.92
N LYS A 26 -23.14 -5.49 -8.81
CA LYS A 26 -23.44 -6.32 -9.99
C LYS A 26 -24.53 -5.69 -10.86
N SER A 27 -25.61 -5.21 -10.25
CA SER A 27 -26.68 -4.53 -10.98
C SER A 27 -26.20 -3.26 -11.67
N LEU A 28 -25.43 -2.41 -10.98
CA LEU A 28 -24.92 -1.15 -11.52
C LEU A 28 -23.86 -1.35 -12.62
N LEU A 29 -23.17 -2.49 -12.63
CA LEU A 29 -22.19 -2.85 -13.66
C LEU A 29 -22.77 -3.76 -14.75
N ALA A 30 -24.06 -4.07 -14.72
CA ALA A 30 -24.66 -5.05 -15.61
C ALA A 30 -24.45 -4.71 -17.09
N ASP A 31 -24.70 -3.46 -17.48
CA ASP A 31 -24.56 -3.03 -18.88
C ASP A 31 -23.10 -2.89 -19.32
N ASP A 32 -22.24 -2.47 -18.39
CA ASP A 32 -20.81 -2.29 -18.60
C ASP A 32 -20.10 -3.64 -18.83
N LEU A 33 -20.45 -4.62 -18.01
CA LEU A 33 -19.86 -5.97 -18.01
C LEU A 33 -20.69 -6.97 -18.81
N LYS A 34 -21.81 -6.55 -19.41
CA LYS A 34 -22.76 -7.40 -20.16
C LYS A 34 -23.26 -8.59 -19.34
N LEU A 35 -23.62 -8.33 -18.08
CA LEU A 35 -24.16 -9.34 -17.17
C LEU A 35 -25.64 -9.58 -17.45
N THR A 36 -25.98 -10.81 -17.80
CA THR A 36 -27.37 -11.30 -17.80
C THR A 36 -27.88 -11.52 -16.37
N THR A 37 -29.20 -11.60 -16.18
CA THR A 37 -29.82 -11.92 -14.88
C THR A 37 -29.26 -13.19 -14.25
N LYS A 38 -28.92 -14.20 -15.08
CA LYS A 38 -28.29 -15.44 -14.62
C LYS A 38 -26.90 -15.15 -14.04
N THR A 39 -26.04 -14.48 -14.80
CA THR A 39 -24.67 -14.17 -14.36
C THR A 39 -24.62 -13.21 -13.17
N GLN A 40 -25.60 -12.31 -13.03
CA GLN A 40 -25.70 -11.46 -11.83
C GLN A 40 -25.98 -12.28 -10.57
N LYS A 41 -26.67 -13.42 -10.65
CA LYS A 41 -26.89 -14.31 -9.50
C LYS A 41 -25.68 -15.20 -9.23
N GLU A 42 -25.10 -15.77 -10.26
CA GLU A 42 -24.06 -16.80 -10.15
C GLU A 42 -22.66 -16.24 -9.90
N TYR A 43 -22.34 -15.06 -10.45
CA TYR A 43 -20.98 -14.55 -10.37
C TYR A 43 -20.60 -14.09 -8.97
N ASN A 44 -19.48 -14.62 -8.51
CA ASN A 44 -18.84 -14.25 -7.26
C ASN A 44 -17.89 -13.05 -7.44
N LYS A 45 -17.36 -12.54 -6.33
CA LYS A 45 -16.45 -11.38 -6.28
C LYS A 45 -15.20 -11.58 -7.16
N ILE A 46 -14.68 -12.80 -7.27
CA ILE A 46 -13.49 -13.13 -8.07
C ILE A 46 -13.81 -13.00 -9.56
N GLN A 47 -14.93 -13.59 -10.01
CA GLN A 47 -15.35 -13.54 -11.41
C GLN A 47 -15.65 -12.10 -11.86
N ILE A 48 -16.33 -11.31 -11.01
CA ILE A 48 -16.56 -9.89 -11.31
C ILE A 48 -15.24 -9.11 -11.39
N ALA A 49 -14.28 -9.35 -10.49
CA ALA A 49 -12.96 -8.71 -10.57
C ALA A 49 -12.21 -9.08 -11.85
N ASP A 50 -12.33 -10.33 -12.32
CA ASP A 50 -11.78 -10.77 -13.59
C ASP A 50 -12.39 -10.03 -14.78
N LEU A 51 -13.72 -9.97 -14.84
CA LEU A 51 -14.45 -9.23 -15.88
C LEU A 51 -14.08 -7.75 -15.90
N MET A 52 -14.00 -7.12 -14.73
CA MET A 52 -13.58 -5.72 -14.63
C MET A 52 -12.15 -5.51 -15.13
N ALA A 53 -11.23 -6.43 -14.83
CA ALA A 53 -9.84 -6.31 -15.28
C ALA A 53 -9.68 -6.50 -16.79
N VAL A 54 -10.55 -7.30 -17.42
CA VAL A 54 -10.60 -7.49 -18.88
C VAL A 54 -11.24 -6.27 -19.56
N LYS A 55 -12.39 -5.82 -19.05
CA LYS A 55 -13.17 -4.72 -19.63
C LYS A 55 -12.50 -3.36 -19.46
N PHE A 56 -11.95 -3.09 -18.28
CA PHE A 56 -11.37 -1.81 -17.90
C PHE A 56 -9.88 -1.97 -17.65
N GLN A 57 -9.07 -1.81 -18.69
CA GLN A 57 -7.65 -2.11 -18.60
C GLN A 57 -6.88 -1.10 -17.71
N GLY A 58 -5.80 -1.60 -17.09
CA GLY A 58 -4.90 -0.78 -16.27
C GLY A 58 -5.60 -0.10 -15.10
N ALA A 59 -5.36 1.19 -14.91
CA ALA A 59 -5.95 1.95 -13.79
C ALA A 59 -7.46 2.21 -13.95
N ALA A 60 -8.01 2.02 -15.15
CA ALA A 60 -9.41 2.31 -15.43
C ALA A 60 -10.37 1.44 -14.60
N CYS A 61 -10.03 0.18 -14.29
CA CYS A 61 -10.89 -0.66 -13.45
C CYS A 61 -11.09 -0.08 -12.04
N VAL A 62 -10.04 0.50 -11.46
CA VAL A 62 -10.09 1.09 -10.12
C VAL A 62 -10.86 2.41 -10.16
N VAL A 63 -10.69 3.20 -11.23
CA VAL A 63 -11.44 4.45 -11.44
C VAL A 63 -12.93 4.18 -11.54
N LYS A 64 -13.34 3.18 -12.34
CA LYS A 64 -14.75 2.80 -12.47
C LYS A 64 -15.37 2.40 -11.14
N LEU A 65 -14.65 1.65 -10.32
CA LEU A 65 -15.14 1.26 -8.98
C LEU A 65 -15.26 2.45 -8.03
N ILE A 66 -14.31 3.38 -8.06
CA ILE A 66 -14.37 4.64 -7.30
C ILE A 66 -15.59 5.47 -7.71
N GLU A 67 -15.87 5.57 -9.01
CA GLU A 67 -17.01 6.32 -9.54
C GLU A 67 -18.34 5.73 -9.12
N LEU A 68 -18.44 4.41 -9.05
CA LEU A 68 -19.63 3.72 -8.58
C LEU A 68 -19.81 3.95 -7.06
N TYR A 69 -18.76 3.79 -6.27
CA TYR A 69 -18.85 3.86 -4.80
C TYR A 69 -19.05 5.29 -4.28
N LYS A 70 -18.72 6.34 -5.04
CA LYS A 70 -18.84 7.73 -4.58
C LYS A 70 -20.28 8.14 -4.23
N HIS A 71 -21.27 7.44 -4.78
CA HIS A 71 -22.69 7.69 -4.56
C HIS A 71 -23.30 6.80 -3.47
N ILE A 72 -22.53 5.85 -2.91
CA ILE A 72 -22.99 4.94 -1.88
C ILE A 72 -22.35 5.36 -0.55
N GLY A 73 -23.15 5.94 0.35
CA GLY A 73 -22.65 6.54 1.60
C GLY A 73 -21.79 5.60 2.43
N GLU A 74 -22.22 4.35 2.58
CA GLU A 74 -21.55 3.30 3.35
C GLU A 74 -20.19 2.87 2.77
N LEU A 75 -19.95 3.12 1.48
CA LEU A 75 -18.70 2.76 0.79
C LEU A 75 -17.72 3.94 0.67
N LYS A 76 -17.99 5.07 1.34
CA LYS A 76 -17.15 6.28 1.27
C LYS A 76 -15.72 6.03 1.76
N GLU A 77 -15.53 5.17 2.77
CA GLU A 77 -14.19 4.84 3.26
C GLU A 77 -13.42 3.98 2.25
N LEU A 78 -14.10 3.03 1.60
CA LEU A 78 -13.52 2.24 0.50
C LEU A 78 -13.08 3.11 -0.66
N VAL A 79 -13.82 4.18 -0.99
CA VAL A 79 -13.39 5.16 -2.01
C VAL A 79 -12.02 5.77 -1.67
N LYS A 80 -11.78 6.13 -0.40
CA LYS A 80 -10.48 6.68 0.02
C LYS A 80 -9.37 5.64 -0.12
N ILE A 81 -9.62 4.41 0.32
CA ILE A 81 -8.68 3.29 0.21
C ILE A 81 -8.30 3.05 -1.26
N LEU A 82 -9.29 2.97 -2.15
CA LEU A 82 -9.09 2.72 -3.58
C LEU A 82 -8.30 3.86 -4.26
N LYS A 83 -8.56 5.12 -3.89
CA LYS A 83 -7.78 6.28 -4.40
C LYS A 83 -6.30 6.16 -4.01
N ASN A 84 -6.01 5.78 -2.78
CA ASN A 84 -4.63 5.61 -2.30
C ASN A 84 -3.93 4.43 -3.00
N GLU A 85 -4.63 3.30 -3.17
CA GLU A 85 -4.08 2.14 -3.88
C GLU A 85 -3.83 2.44 -5.37
N LYS A 86 -4.68 3.23 -6.02
CA LYS A 86 -4.45 3.70 -7.39
C LYS A 86 -3.10 4.41 -7.53
N LEU A 87 -2.77 5.31 -6.59
CA LEU A 87 -1.50 6.03 -6.57
C LEU A 87 -0.31 5.10 -6.35
N LYS A 88 -0.43 4.12 -5.44
CA LYS A 88 0.62 3.12 -5.19
C LYS A 88 0.89 2.25 -6.42
N VAL A 89 -0.16 1.83 -7.12
CA VAL A 89 -0.03 1.04 -8.36
C VAL A 89 0.68 1.87 -9.43
N ALA A 90 0.33 3.14 -9.60
CA ALA A 90 1.00 4.04 -10.54
C ALA A 90 2.50 4.23 -10.21
N MET A 91 2.85 4.41 -8.94
CA MET A 91 4.26 4.50 -8.52
C MET A 91 5.04 3.21 -8.78
N LYS A 92 4.45 2.04 -8.50
CA LYS A 92 5.10 0.74 -8.76
C LYS A 92 5.34 0.51 -10.25
N MET A 93 4.42 0.94 -11.10
CA MET A 93 4.58 0.88 -12.56
C MET A 93 5.71 1.78 -13.03
N ARG A 94 5.80 3.03 -12.53
CA ARG A 94 6.91 3.95 -12.88
C ARG A 94 8.27 3.42 -12.44
N LYS A 95 8.40 2.87 -11.22
CA LYS A 95 9.66 2.28 -10.74
C LYS A 95 10.11 1.09 -11.59
N LYS A 96 9.18 0.22 -12.00
CA LYS A 96 9.47 -0.90 -12.91
C LYS A 96 9.88 -0.45 -14.31
N VAL A 97 9.28 0.61 -14.85
CA VAL A 97 9.66 1.17 -16.16
C VAL A 97 11.05 1.83 -16.11
N LEU A 98 11.43 2.41 -14.97
CA LEU A 98 12.74 3.01 -14.73
C LEU A 98 13.86 2.01 -14.38
N THR A 99 13.56 0.70 -14.26
CA THR A 99 14.59 -0.33 -14.05
C THR A 99 14.60 -1.35 -15.17
N PRO A 100 15.36 -1.06 -16.24
CA PRO A 100 16.09 -2.08 -16.98
C PRO A 100 17.60 -1.87 -16.83
N LEU A 101 18.33 -2.97 -16.64
CA LEU A 101 19.78 -3.13 -16.73
C LEU A 101 20.60 -2.84 -15.45
N GLU A 102 21.05 -3.95 -14.85
CA GLU A 102 22.39 -4.19 -14.23
C GLU A 102 22.27 -5.03 -12.95
N ARG A 103 22.09 -6.34 -13.13
CA ARG A 103 22.63 -7.37 -12.24
C ARG A 103 22.99 -8.61 -13.05
N ARG A 104 24.00 -8.44 -13.90
CA ARG A 104 24.83 -9.49 -14.50
C ARG A 104 26.20 -8.82 -14.55
N SER A 105 27.21 -9.14 -13.75
CA SER A 105 27.66 -10.45 -13.29
C SER A 105 28.60 -10.21 -12.11
N GLN A 106 28.54 -11.04 -11.07
CA GLN A 106 29.73 -11.45 -10.31
C GLN A 106 29.30 -12.57 -9.36
N GLU A 107 29.44 -13.79 -9.86
CA GLU A 107 29.49 -14.97 -9.03
C GLU A 107 30.73 -15.78 -9.42
N ALA A 108 31.42 -16.22 -8.36
CA ALA A 108 32.34 -17.34 -8.24
C ALA A 108 33.86 -17.11 -8.35
N ALA A 109 34.50 -17.67 -7.30
CA ALA A 109 35.90 -18.09 -7.14
C ALA A 109 36.94 -16.98 -6.88
N GLY A 110 37.82 -17.05 -5.90
CA GLY A 110 38.19 -18.11 -4.96
C GLY A 110 39.33 -17.60 -4.07
N ALA A 111 39.53 -18.25 -2.93
CA ALA A 111 40.55 -17.93 -1.95
C ALA A 111 41.99 -18.16 -2.47
N ALA A 112 42.92 -17.26 -2.14
CA ALA A 112 44.33 -17.55 -1.82
C ALA A 112 45.08 -16.29 -1.33
N THR A 113 45.59 -16.34 -0.10
CA THR A 113 46.72 -15.57 0.48
C THR A 113 48.03 -15.86 -0.32
N PRO A 114 49.18 -15.14 -0.18
CA PRO A 114 49.82 -14.74 1.08
C PRO A 114 50.55 -13.36 1.14
N ALA A 115 50.95 -13.04 2.38
CA ALA A 115 51.64 -11.86 2.87
C ALA A 115 53.10 -11.69 2.37
N PRO A 116 53.73 -10.51 2.59
CA PRO A 116 55.16 -10.38 2.71
C PRO A 116 55.61 -10.23 4.19
N THR A 117 56.62 -11.00 4.58
CA THR A 117 57.35 -10.93 5.85
C THR A 117 58.78 -10.44 5.57
N THR A 118 59.41 -9.78 6.56
CA THR A 118 60.88 -9.57 6.74
C THR A 118 61.40 -8.19 6.26
N SER A 119 62.21 -7.38 6.94
CA SER A 119 62.66 -7.21 8.35
C SER A 119 63.58 -5.97 8.43
N GLY A 120 63.65 -5.32 9.60
CA GLY A 120 64.76 -4.44 10.05
C GLY A 120 64.52 -2.94 9.82
N ASP A 121 64.90 -2.01 10.69
CA ASP A 121 65.50 -2.02 12.03
C ASP A 121 65.29 -0.61 12.64
N LEU A 122 65.04 -0.56 13.96
CA LEU A 122 65.21 0.56 14.93
C LEU A 122 64.81 2.01 14.56
N THR A 123 63.85 2.56 15.32
CA THR A 123 64.09 3.62 16.32
C THR A 123 62.85 3.87 17.17
N SER A 124 63.06 3.85 18.49
CA SER A 124 62.06 4.04 19.54
C SER A 124 62.23 5.44 20.12
N GLU A 125 61.17 6.26 20.14
CA GLU A 125 61.05 7.35 21.12
C GLU A 125 59.57 7.63 21.45
N ARG A 126 59.16 7.05 22.58
CA ARG A 126 58.35 7.61 23.69
C ARG A 126 57.58 8.93 23.48
N ALA A 127 56.25 8.88 23.68
CA ALA A 127 55.45 9.72 24.61
C ALA A 127 53.96 9.35 24.42
N GLU A 128 53.37 8.53 25.29
CA GLU A 128 52.60 8.94 26.49
C GLU A 128 51.26 9.65 26.16
N GLU A 129 50.20 8.84 26.33
CA GLU A 129 48.89 9.16 26.91
C GLU A 129 48.16 10.46 26.54
N THR A 130 46.92 10.35 26.07
CA THR A 130 45.76 10.72 26.91
C THR A 130 44.46 10.08 26.40
N LEU A 131 43.83 9.29 27.27
CA LEU A 131 42.43 8.89 27.20
C LEU A 131 41.54 10.08 27.58
N VAL A 132 40.59 10.50 26.73
CA VAL A 132 39.39 11.18 27.24
C VAL A 132 38.15 10.70 26.50
N ALA A 133 37.26 10.14 27.30
CA ALA A 133 35.95 9.63 26.97
C ALA A 133 34.88 10.75 26.86
N GLN A 134 33.67 10.30 26.50
CA GLN A 134 32.36 10.96 26.62
C GLN A 134 32.01 11.91 25.46
N LYS A 135 30.77 11.99 24.96
CA LYS A 135 29.48 11.66 25.58
C LYS A 135 28.41 11.52 24.49
N ARG A 136 27.52 10.53 24.67
CA ARG A 136 26.26 10.33 23.94
C ARG A 136 25.35 11.56 24.06
N LYS A 137 24.56 11.85 23.03
CA LYS A 137 23.28 12.54 23.21
C LYS A 137 22.18 11.88 22.37
N ASN A 138 21.23 11.30 23.11
CA ASN A 138 20.04 10.65 22.60
C ASN A 138 18.96 11.69 22.25
N THR A 139 18.17 11.35 21.23
CA THR A 139 16.81 11.82 20.95
C THR A 139 15.86 11.58 22.10
N THR A 140 14.94 12.52 22.39
CA THR A 140 13.53 12.26 22.73
C THR A 140 12.74 13.57 22.60
N LYS A 141 11.64 13.51 21.85
CA LYS A 141 10.60 14.54 21.73
C LYS A 141 9.61 14.33 22.88
N GLU A 142 9.38 15.37 23.67
CA GLU A 142 8.26 15.46 24.60
C GLU A 142 7.38 16.61 24.12
N ASN A 143 6.14 16.31 23.71
CA ASN A 143 5.10 17.33 23.56
C ASN A 143 3.90 16.87 24.39
N THR A 144 3.74 17.56 25.50
CA THR A 144 2.68 17.47 26.49
C THR A 144 1.32 17.77 25.82
N GLY A 145 0.38 16.84 25.91
CA GLY A 145 -1.03 17.10 25.65
C GLY A 145 -1.75 17.40 26.97
N THR A 146 -2.58 18.44 27.02
CA THR A 146 -3.87 18.46 27.74
C THR A 146 -4.64 19.73 27.30
N LYS A 147 -5.68 19.58 26.48
CA LYS A 147 -6.72 20.63 26.31
C LYS A 147 -8.08 20.00 26.58
N ARG A 148 -8.70 20.48 27.65
CA ARG A 148 -10.00 20.08 28.21
C ARG A 148 -11.11 20.94 27.59
N ASN A 149 -12.37 20.51 27.80
CA ASN A 149 -13.67 21.22 27.67
C ASN A 149 -14.49 20.77 26.45
N LYS A 150 -15.82 20.56 26.49
CA LYS A 150 -16.86 20.47 27.52
C LYS A 150 -18.13 19.97 26.79
N VAL A 151 -18.91 19.12 27.46
CA VAL A 151 -20.20 18.55 27.01
C VAL A 151 -21.24 19.64 26.68
N THR A 152 -22.07 19.42 25.67
CA THR A 152 -23.47 19.89 25.68
C THR A 152 -24.37 18.88 24.96
N ARG A 153 -25.40 18.43 25.69
CA ARG A 153 -26.45 17.50 25.32
C ARG A 153 -27.68 18.37 25.05
N GLU A 154 -28.25 18.31 23.86
CA GLU A 154 -29.57 18.89 23.60
C GLU A 154 -30.58 17.77 23.33
N GLN A 155 -31.67 17.88 24.09
CA GLN A 155 -32.81 16.97 24.14
C GLN A 155 -33.65 17.12 22.87
N ILE A 156 -34.09 16.00 22.31
CA ILE A 156 -35.22 15.98 21.37
C ILE A 156 -36.38 15.29 22.10
N GLN A 157 -37.44 16.05 22.35
CA GLN A 157 -38.74 15.54 22.78
C GLN A 157 -39.47 14.91 21.59
N PRO A 158 -40.29 13.87 21.77
CA PRO A 158 -41.33 13.54 20.83
C PRO A 158 -42.67 14.16 21.25
N ILE A 159 -43.24 14.99 20.38
CA ILE A 159 -44.68 15.26 20.33
C ILE A 159 -45.27 14.18 19.43
N LEU A 160 -46.17 13.37 19.96
CA LEU A 160 -47.17 12.65 19.15
C LEU A 160 -48.54 12.94 19.75
N GLN A 161 -49.43 13.44 18.89
CA GLN A 161 -50.87 13.56 19.12
C GLN A 161 -51.56 12.65 18.10
#